data_AF-A0A957VFM6-F1
#
_entry.id   AF-A0A957VFM6-F1
#
_cell.length_a   1.000
_cell.length_b   1.000
_cell.length_c   1.000
_cell.angle_alpha   90.00
_cell.angle_beta   90.00
_cell.angle_gamma   90.00
#
_symmetry.space_group_name_H-M   'P 1'
#
loop_
_entity.id
_entity.type
_entity.pdbx_description
1 polymer ?
#
loop_
_entity_poly.entity_id
_entity_poly.type
_entity_poly.pdbx_seq_one_letter_code
_entity_poly.pdbx_strand_id
1 'polypeptide(L)'
;MDPFAKFNGKGHSAGWQLTDLEPAPEEEWQHLRTFMALGDDDLRAMRATVEPLFRRGHELVVATYDYLLQQPETAAILGWEKGADPAHLAERRRFFTIWLARLLGMDFSDDLARYLFEAGKKHAAHGPRRSHVPPIYVTGSVSLVHATFARFLDEEMP
;
A
#
# COMPACT_ATOMS: atom_id res chain seq x y z
N MET A 1 -20.95 8.19 -46.13
CA MET A 1 -21.66 6.91 -46.08
C MET A 1 -20.99 6.06 -45.02
N ASP A 2 -21.71 5.65 -43.98
CA ASP A 2 -21.19 4.73 -42.96
C ASP A 2 -21.24 3.30 -43.52
N PRO A 3 -20.08 2.66 -43.79
CA PRO A 3 -20.02 1.32 -44.36
C PRO A 3 -20.53 0.23 -43.41
N PHE A 4 -20.79 0.55 -42.13
CA PHE A 4 -21.27 -0.39 -41.12
C PHE A 4 -22.78 -0.31 -40.87
N ALA A 5 -23.48 0.62 -41.52
CA ALA A 5 -24.93 0.81 -41.36
C ALA A 5 -25.77 -0.43 -41.70
N LYS A 6 -25.24 -1.38 -42.47
CA LYS A 6 -25.91 -2.66 -42.79
C LYS A 6 -25.79 -3.72 -41.70
N PHE A 7 -24.82 -3.58 -40.79
CA PHE A 7 -24.59 -4.52 -39.68
C PHE A 7 -25.19 -4.04 -38.36
N ASN A 8 -25.36 -2.73 -38.22
CA ASN A 8 -26.15 -2.15 -37.15
C ASN A 8 -27.63 -2.38 -37.48
N GLY A 9 -28.18 -3.50 -37.02
CA GLY A 9 -29.64 -3.67 -36.95
C GLY A 9 -30.28 -2.49 -36.21
N LYS A 10 -31.61 -2.43 -36.14
CA LYS A 10 -32.32 -1.48 -35.25
C LYS A 10 -31.92 -1.77 -33.80
N GLY A 11 -30.78 -1.21 -33.38
CA GLY A 11 -30.23 -1.41 -32.06
C GLY A 11 -31.21 -0.83 -31.08
N HIS A 12 -31.88 -1.68 -30.31
CA HIS A 12 -32.46 -1.23 -29.08
C HIS A 12 -31.33 -0.58 -28.29
N SER A 13 -31.44 0.71 -27.99
CA SER A 13 -30.54 1.42 -27.08
C SER A 13 -30.76 0.95 -25.63
N ALA A 14 -30.87 -0.36 -25.43
CA ALA A 14 -30.87 -0.95 -24.12
C ALA A 14 -29.47 -0.67 -23.55
N GLY A 15 -29.39 0.34 -22.69
CA GLY A 15 -28.17 0.62 -21.95
C GLY A 15 -27.79 -0.64 -21.19
N TRP A 16 -26.59 -1.15 -21.47
CA TRP A 16 -26.06 -2.27 -20.71
C TRP A 16 -25.80 -1.79 -19.29
N GLN A 17 -26.47 -2.40 -18.32
CA GLN A 17 -26.17 -2.20 -16.91
C GLN A 17 -25.25 -3.34 -16.45
N LEU A 18 -24.05 -2.99 -16.01
CA LEU A 18 -23.19 -3.92 -15.30
C LEU A 18 -23.65 -3.92 -13.83
N THR A 19 -23.93 -5.12 -13.32
CA THR A 19 -24.33 -5.38 -11.93
C THR A 19 -23.33 -6.35 -11.32
N ASP A 20 -23.32 -6.47 -9.99
CA ASP A 20 -22.44 -7.39 -9.25
C ASP A 20 -20.94 -7.17 -9.48
N LEU A 21 -20.54 -5.90 -9.63
CA LEU A 21 -19.12 -5.53 -9.64
C LEU A 21 -18.56 -5.56 -8.21
N GLU A 22 -17.30 -5.96 -8.11
CA GLU A 22 -16.54 -5.80 -6.86
C GLU A 22 -16.51 -4.31 -6.45
N PRO A 23 -16.56 -3.99 -5.14
CA PRO A 23 -16.57 -2.61 -4.69
C PRO A 23 -15.33 -1.84 -5.14
N ALA A 24 -15.51 -0.54 -5.36
CA ALA A 24 -14.39 0.33 -5.68
C ALA A 24 -13.43 0.44 -4.47
N PRO A 25 -12.12 0.72 -4.68
CA PRO A 25 -11.18 0.87 -3.57
C PRO A 25 -11.62 1.85 -2.47
N GLU A 26 -12.31 2.92 -2.86
CA GLU A 26 -12.87 3.94 -1.98
C GLU A 26 -14.00 3.38 -1.13
N GLU A 27 -14.86 2.53 -1.69
CA GLU A 27 -15.97 1.88 -0.98
C GLU A 27 -15.42 0.90 0.06
N GLU A 28 -14.47 0.03 -0.33
CA GLU A 28 -13.75 -0.85 0.61
C GLU A 28 -13.02 -0.08 1.70
N TRP A 29 -12.44 1.08 1.34
CA TRP A 29 -11.80 1.94 2.32
C TRP A 29 -12.80 2.48 3.35
N GLN A 30 -13.99 2.92 2.93
CA GLN A 30 -15.02 3.34 3.88
C GLN A 30 -15.52 2.19 4.77
N HIS A 31 -15.65 0.98 4.22
CA HIS A 31 -15.96 -0.20 5.03
C HIS A 31 -14.88 -0.46 6.07
N LEU A 32 -13.60 -0.41 5.68
CA LEU A 32 -12.49 -0.59 6.61
C LEU A 32 -12.44 0.50 7.68
N ARG A 33 -12.66 1.78 7.33
CA ARG A 33 -12.72 2.85 8.34
C ARG A 33 -13.85 2.65 9.33
N THR A 34 -15.01 2.19 8.86
CA THR A 34 -16.14 1.84 9.73
C THR A 34 -15.79 0.68 10.66
N PHE A 35 -15.12 -0.35 10.13
CA PHE A 35 -14.66 -1.49 10.91
C PHE A 35 -13.62 -1.10 11.97
N MET A 36 -12.68 -0.22 11.64
CA MET A 36 -11.66 0.26 12.59
C MET A 36 -12.26 1.08 13.73
N ALA A 37 -13.41 1.74 13.50
CA ALA A 37 -14.17 2.48 14.51
C ALA A 37 -13.32 3.46 15.35
N LEU A 38 -12.35 4.14 14.71
CA LEU A 38 -11.43 5.06 15.39
C LEU A 38 -12.20 6.20 16.08
N GLY A 39 -12.01 6.33 17.38
CA GLY A 39 -12.58 7.38 18.20
C GLY A 39 -11.64 8.57 18.38
N ASP A 40 -12.13 9.58 19.12
CA ASP A 40 -11.34 10.77 19.42
C ASP A 40 -10.05 10.45 20.19
N ASP A 41 -10.09 9.45 21.06
CA ASP A 41 -8.96 9.00 21.86
C ASP A 41 -7.87 8.39 20.98
N ASP A 42 -8.27 7.55 20.02
CA ASP A 42 -7.36 6.99 19.02
C ASP A 42 -6.73 8.10 18.18
N LEU A 43 -7.53 9.03 17.67
CA LEU A 43 -7.02 10.15 16.88
C LEU A 43 -6.10 11.07 17.68
N ARG A 44 -6.34 11.25 18.99
CA ARG A 44 -5.41 11.99 19.88
C ARG A 44 -4.10 11.23 20.06
N ALA A 45 -4.14 9.92 20.30
CA ALA A 45 -2.94 9.09 20.40
C ALA A 45 -2.15 9.10 19.09
N MET A 46 -2.81 8.87 17.95
CA MET A 46 -2.20 8.94 16.62
C MET A 46 -1.47 10.27 16.43
N ARG A 47 -2.13 11.41 16.69
CA ARG A 47 -1.52 12.76 16.62
C ARG A 47 -0.29 12.92 17.52
N ALA A 48 -0.35 12.45 18.75
CA ALA A 48 0.76 12.55 19.70
C ALA A 48 1.98 11.73 19.25
N THR A 49 1.74 10.60 18.56
CA THR A 49 2.79 9.70 18.08
C THR A 49 3.44 10.12 16.74
N VAL A 50 2.84 11.05 15.99
CA VAL A 50 3.31 11.43 14.64
C VAL A 50 4.77 11.89 14.65
N GLU A 51 5.10 12.89 15.48
CA GLU A 51 6.45 13.47 15.50
C GLU A 51 7.52 12.47 15.97
N PRO A 52 7.34 11.75 17.10
CA PRO A 52 8.27 10.70 17.53
C PRO A 52 8.54 9.65 16.45
N LEU A 53 7.50 9.19 15.76
CA LEU A 53 7.64 8.18 14.70
C LEU A 53 8.33 8.75 13.45
N PHE A 54 8.04 9.99 13.06
CA PHE A 54 8.68 10.61 11.89
C PHE A 54 10.15 10.92 12.12
N ARG A 55 10.55 11.31 13.34
CA ARG A 55 11.95 11.60 13.70
C ARG A 55 12.89 10.48 13.27
N ARG A 56 12.39 9.23 13.34
CA ARG A 56 13.13 8.01 13.02
C ARG A 56 12.59 7.22 11.84
N GLY A 57 11.63 7.79 11.11
CA GLY A 57 11.01 7.12 9.95
C GLY A 57 12.01 6.72 8.87
N HIS A 58 13.07 7.52 8.68
CA HIS A 58 14.14 7.21 7.73
C HIS A 58 14.93 5.94 8.14
N GLU A 59 15.18 5.75 9.44
CA GLU A 59 15.85 4.57 9.99
C GLU A 59 15.01 3.31 9.72
N LEU A 60 13.69 3.38 9.96
CA LEU A 60 12.77 2.29 9.66
C LEU A 60 12.83 1.90 8.18
N VAL A 61 12.78 2.87 7.27
CA VAL A 61 12.78 2.61 5.82
C VAL A 61 14.08 1.93 5.40
N VAL A 62 15.23 2.41 5.87
CA VAL A 62 16.54 1.83 5.56
C VAL A 62 16.65 0.41 6.13
N ALA A 63 16.42 0.27 7.43
CA ALA A 63 16.55 -1.00 8.15
C ALA A 63 15.61 -2.08 7.61
N THR A 64 14.41 -1.71 7.18
CA THR A 64 13.47 -2.67 6.57
C THR A 64 14.05 -3.30 5.31
N TYR A 65 14.59 -2.50 4.39
CA TYR A 65 15.16 -3.05 3.16
C TYR A 65 16.49 -3.79 3.41
N ASP A 66 17.28 -3.35 4.38
CA ASP A 66 18.48 -4.06 4.79
C ASP A 66 18.13 -5.45 5.36
N TYR A 67 17.07 -5.55 6.16
CA TYR A 67 16.57 -6.81 6.68
C TYR A 67 16.01 -7.72 5.57
N LEU A 68 15.16 -7.18 4.67
CA LEU A 68 14.60 -7.95 3.56
C LEU A 68 15.68 -8.48 2.60
N LEU A 69 16.81 -7.78 2.46
CA LEU A 69 17.93 -8.25 1.66
C LEU A 69 18.67 -9.42 2.32
N GLN A 70 18.67 -9.49 3.65
CA GLN A 70 19.36 -10.55 4.41
C GLN A 70 18.59 -11.88 4.42
N GLN A 71 17.27 -11.86 4.20
CA GLN A 71 16.47 -13.08 4.17
C GLN A 71 16.39 -13.64 2.73
N PRO A 72 16.78 -14.92 2.48
CA PRO A 72 16.83 -15.49 1.14
C PRO A 72 15.52 -15.38 0.36
N GLU A 73 14.40 -15.63 1.02
CA GLU A 73 13.07 -15.65 0.39
C GLU A 73 12.64 -14.26 -0.07
N THR A 74 12.86 -13.24 0.75
CA THR A 74 12.50 -11.86 0.38
C THR A 74 13.50 -11.26 -0.60
N ALA A 75 14.78 -11.64 -0.52
CA ALA A 75 15.76 -11.29 -1.55
C ALA A 75 15.35 -11.86 -2.92
N ALA A 76 14.89 -13.11 -2.98
CA ALA A 76 14.40 -13.74 -4.21
C ALA A 76 13.15 -13.04 -4.76
N ILE A 77 12.18 -12.69 -3.91
CA ILE A 77 10.98 -11.93 -4.31
C ILE A 77 11.37 -10.57 -4.93
N LEU A 78 12.41 -9.92 -4.40
CA LEU A 78 12.88 -8.62 -4.87
C LEU A 78 13.83 -8.70 -6.07
N GLY A 79 14.30 -9.91 -6.43
CA GLY A 79 15.32 -10.14 -7.46
C GLY A 79 16.71 -9.64 -7.04
N TRP A 80 17.03 -9.72 -5.75
CA TRP A 80 18.24 -9.18 -5.11
C TRP A 80 19.15 -10.27 -4.53
N GLU A 81 19.05 -11.51 -5.00
CA GLU A 81 19.86 -12.64 -4.52
C GLU A 81 21.37 -12.42 -4.70
N LYS A 82 21.75 -11.52 -5.61
CA LYS A 82 23.15 -11.12 -5.89
C LYS A 82 23.47 -9.72 -5.38
N GLY A 83 22.64 -9.17 -4.51
CA GLY A 83 22.68 -7.79 -4.04
C GLY A 83 21.61 -6.92 -4.69
N ALA A 84 21.27 -5.84 -3.99
CA ALA A 84 20.24 -4.91 -4.44
C ALA A 84 20.71 -4.06 -5.62
N ASP A 85 19.91 -3.97 -6.67
CA ASP A 85 20.05 -2.93 -7.69
C ASP A 85 19.84 -1.54 -7.04
N PRO A 86 20.83 -0.61 -7.09
CA PRO A 86 20.73 0.68 -6.42
C PRO A 86 19.51 1.51 -6.87
N ALA A 87 19.16 1.46 -8.15
CA ALA A 87 18.02 2.22 -8.68
C ALA A 87 16.69 1.64 -8.16
N HIS A 88 16.54 0.32 -8.19
CA HIS A 88 15.38 -0.35 -7.61
C HIS A 88 15.28 -0.12 -6.10
N LEU A 89 16.38 -0.21 -5.35
CA LEU A 89 16.39 0.06 -3.90
C LEU A 89 15.95 1.49 -3.59
N ALA A 90 16.47 2.48 -4.32
CA ALA A 90 16.06 3.88 -4.16
C ALA A 90 14.58 4.08 -4.47
N GLU A 91 14.06 3.46 -5.54
CA GLU A 91 12.64 3.47 -5.87
C GLU A 91 11.80 2.88 -4.72
N ARG A 92 12.18 1.70 -4.22
CA ARG A 92 11.47 1.02 -3.14
C ARG A 92 11.47 1.82 -1.83
N ARG A 93 12.62 2.38 -1.44
CA ARG A 93 12.73 3.28 -0.27
C ARG A 93 11.84 4.52 -0.44
N ARG A 94 11.81 5.15 -1.62
CA ARG A 94 10.94 6.30 -1.88
C ARG A 94 9.46 5.94 -1.74
N PHE A 95 9.02 4.82 -2.31
CA PHE A 95 7.63 4.36 -2.16
C PHE A 95 7.27 4.13 -0.70
N PHE A 96 8.16 3.48 0.06
CA PHE A 96 7.92 3.22 1.48
C PHE A 96 7.87 4.50 2.31
N THR A 97 8.78 5.46 2.07
CA THR A 97 8.74 6.77 2.73
C THR A 97 7.43 7.51 2.46
N ILE A 98 6.92 7.49 1.21
CA ILE A 98 5.64 8.13 0.88
C ILE A 98 4.48 7.44 1.60
N TRP A 99 4.44 6.09 1.57
CA TRP A 99 3.43 5.32 2.29
C TRP A 99 3.43 5.65 3.78
N LEU A 100 4.61 5.66 4.40
CA LEU A 100 4.81 6.01 5.80
C LEU A 100 4.29 7.42 6.08
N ALA A 101 4.64 8.38 5.23
CA ALA A 101 4.24 9.76 5.41
C ALA A 101 2.72 9.96 5.32
N ARG A 102 2.05 9.26 4.39
CA ARG A 102 0.59 9.33 4.27
C ARG A 102 -0.11 8.72 5.47
N LEU A 103 0.35 7.56 5.95
CA LEU A 103 -0.28 6.89 7.10
C LEU A 103 -0.05 7.66 8.41
N LEU A 104 1.18 8.07 8.69
CA LEU A 104 1.47 8.89 9.88
C LEU A 104 0.84 10.28 9.79
N GLY A 105 0.66 10.80 8.58
CA GLY A 105 -0.09 12.03 8.31
C GLY A 105 -1.60 11.89 8.49
N MET A 106 -2.10 10.71 8.89
CA MET A 106 -3.53 10.40 9.05
C MET A 106 -4.35 10.72 7.79
N ASP A 107 -3.78 10.42 6.62
CA ASP A 107 -4.50 10.53 5.37
C ASP A 107 -5.62 9.48 5.34
N PHE A 108 -6.87 9.93 5.37
CA PHE A 108 -8.05 9.05 5.26
C PHE A 108 -8.80 9.25 3.94
N SER A 109 -8.16 9.90 2.96
CA SER A 109 -8.80 10.26 1.70
C SER A 109 -9.04 9.06 0.77
N ASP A 110 -9.96 9.24 -0.17
CA ASP A 110 -10.17 8.32 -1.30
C ASP A 110 -8.91 8.19 -2.18
N ASP A 111 -8.06 9.20 -2.21
CA ASP A 111 -6.77 9.10 -2.91
C ASP A 111 -5.84 8.08 -2.24
N LEU A 112 -5.85 8.01 -0.90
CA LEU A 112 -5.09 6.97 -0.20
C LEU A 112 -5.64 5.58 -0.54
N ALA A 113 -6.97 5.44 -0.61
CA ALA A 113 -7.61 4.18 -0.99
C ALA A 113 -7.10 3.67 -2.36
N ARG A 114 -7.11 4.54 -3.37
CA ARG A 114 -6.57 4.24 -4.71
C ARG A 114 -5.08 3.91 -4.65
N TYR A 115 -4.31 4.67 -3.88
CA TYR A 115 -2.87 4.46 -3.72
C TYR A 115 -2.56 3.08 -3.11
N LEU A 116 -3.28 2.69 -2.05
CA LEU A 116 -3.12 1.38 -1.41
C LEU A 116 -3.55 0.25 -2.35
N PHE A 117 -4.63 0.43 -3.12
CA PHE A 117 -5.07 -0.54 -4.12
C PHE A 117 -4.01 -0.75 -5.22
N GLU A 118 -3.43 0.33 -5.76
CA GLU A 118 -2.35 0.23 -6.74
C GLU A 118 -1.07 -0.39 -6.14
N ALA A 119 -0.77 -0.12 -4.87
CA ALA A 119 0.29 -0.81 -4.17
C ALA A 119 0.00 -2.32 -4.06
N GLY A 120 -1.23 -2.71 -3.71
CA GLY A 120 -1.69 -4.09 -3.65
C GLY A 120 -1.54 -4.81 -4.99
N LYS A 121 -1.99 -4.19 -6.08
CA LYS A 121 -1.82 -4.71 -7.45
C LYS A 121 -0.37 -4.99 -7.80
N LYS A 122 0.57 -4.12 -7.41
CA LYS A 122 2.00 -4.34 -7.63
C LYS A 122 2.53 -5.55 -6.86
N HIS A 123 2.08 -5.78 -5.62
CA HIS A 123 2.43 -6.97 -4.85
C HIS A 123 1.78 -8.24 -5.42
N ALA A 124 0.61 -8.13 -6.04
CA ALA A 124 -0.10 -9.21 -6.73
C ALA A 124 0.44 -9.47 -8.17
N ALA A 125 1.66 -9.05 -8.50
CA ALA A 125 2.30 -9.22 -9.81
C ALA A 125 1.65 -8.50 -11.01
N HIS A 126 0.74 -7.54 -10.79
CA HIS A 126 0.16 -6.73 -11.87
C HIS A 126 1.03 -5.54 -12.31
N GLY A 127 2.23 -5.40 -11.74
CA GLY A 127 3.22 -4.38 -12.14
C GLY A 127 4.17 -4.84 -13.25
N PRO A 128 5.04 -3.95 -13.76
CA PRO A 128 5.97 -4.27 -14.86
C PRO A 128 6.97 -5.37 -14.53
N ARG A 129 7.34 -5.52 -13.24
CA ARG A 129 8.28 -6.55 -12.77
C ARG A 129 7.65 -7.93 -12.63
N ARG A 130 6.31 -8.04 -12.67
CA ARG A 130 5.54 -9.29 -12.53
C ARG A 130 5.98 -10.19 -11.36
N SER A 131 6.54 -9.59 -10.30
CA SER A 131 6.92 -10.30 -9.09
C SER A 131 5.69 -10.40 -8.18
N HIS A 132 5.38 -11.62 -7.76
CA HIS A 132 4.34 -11.87 -6.78
C HIS A 132 4.95 -11.91 -5.39
N VAL A 133 4.45 -11.06 -4.50
CA VAL A 133 4.76 -11.11 -3.07
C VAL A 133 3.65 -11.92 -2.38
N PRO A 134 3.95 -13.09 -1.79
CA PRO A 134 2.94 -13.85 -1.08
C PRO A 134 2.34 -13.00 0.07
N PRO A 135 1.00 -13.02 0.27
CA PRO A 135 0.34 -12.15 1.25
C PRO A 135 0.87 -12.26 2.68
N ILE A 136 1.38 -13.43 3.06
CA ILE A 136 1.98 -13.65 4.38
C ILE A 136 3.22 -12.78 4.62
N TYR A 137 4.03 -12.53 3.58
CA TYR A 137 5.19 -11.64 3.69
C TYR A 137 4.78 -10.17 3.75
N VAL A 138 3.68 -9.79 3.11
CA VAL A 138 3.11 -8.43 3.26
C VAL A 138 2.67 -8.22 4.71
N THR A 139 1.90 -9.17 5.25
CA THR A 139 1.42 -9.13 6.65
C THR A 139 2.59 -9.11 7.63
N GLY A 140 3.57 -10.00 7.46
CA GLY A 140 4.77 -10.04 8.30
C GLY A 140 5.58 -8.74 8.24
N SER A 141 5.69 -8.11 7.08
CA SER A 141 6.38 -6.83 6.92
C SER A 141 5.66 -5.70 7.66
N VAL A 142 4.33 -5.65 7.64
CA VAL A 142 3.54 -4.68 8.43
C VAL A 142 3.74 -4.91 9.94
N SER A 143 3.80 -6.17 10.38
CA SER A 143 4.09 -6.49 11.79
C SER A 143 5.49 -6.02 12.23
N LEU A 144 6.50 -6.09 11.35
CA LEU A 144 7.84 -5.55 11.62
C LEU A 144 7.82 -4.01 11.77
N VAL A 145 7.00 -3.32 10.97
CA VAL A 145 6.78 -1.88 11.11
C VAL A 145 6.16 -1.57 12.48
N HIS A 146 5.10 -2.28 12.87
CA HIS A 146 4.45 -2.08 14.17
C HIS A 146 5.39 -2.35 15.35
N ALA A 147 6.18 -3.43 15.29
CA ALA A 147 7.16 -3.75 16.33
C ALA A 147 8.23 -2.63 16.45
N THR A 148 8.68 -2.10 15.31
CA THR A 148 9.65 -1.00 15.28
C THR A 148 9.04 0.29 15.81
N PHE A 149 7.79 0.60 15.46
CA PHE A 149 7.07 1.75 16.00
C PHE A 149 6.90 1.66 17.52
N ALA A 150 6.50 0.50 18.05
CA ALA A 150 6.36 0.31 19.50
C ALA A 150 7.68 0.63 20.22
N ARG A 151 8.80 0.15 19.67
CA ARG A 151 10.14 0.46 20.20
C ARG A 151 10.49 1.94 20.08
N PHE A 152 10.22 2.57 18.94
CA PHE A 152 10.47 4.02 18.78
C PHE A 152 9.66 4.86 19.76
N LEU A 153 8.40 4.49 20.02
CA LEU A 153 7.57 5.19 20.99
C LEU A 153 8.10 5.03 22.42
N ASP A 154 8.51 3.82 22.81
CA ASP A 154 9.15 3.58 24.12
C ASP A 154 10.42 4.42 24.30
N GLU A 155 11.23 4.56 23.24
CA GLU A 155 12.48 5.32 23.28
C GLU A 155 12.28 6.85 23.24
N GLU A 156 11.19 7.34 22.63
CA GLU A 156 10.97 8.78 22.34
C GLU A 156 9.84 9.42 23.17
N MET A 157 9.00 8.64 23.85
CA MET A 157 7.86 9.10 24.66
C MET A 157 7.89 8.52 26.10
N PRO A 158 8.87 8.93 26.94
CA PRO A 158 8.98 8.48 28.33
C PRO A 158 7.93 9.08 29.27
#